data_AF-A0A1G3J8A0-F1
#
_entry.id   AF-A0A1G3J8A0-F1
#
_cell.length_a   1.000
_cell.length_b   1.000
_cell.length_c   1.000
_cell.angle_alpha   90.00
_cell.angle_beta   90.00
_cell.angle_gamma   90.00
#
_symmetry.space_group_name_H-M   'P 1'
#
loop_
_entity.id
_entity.type
_entity.pdbx_description
1 polymer ?
#
loop_
_entity_poly.entity_id
_entity_poly.type
_entity_poly.pdbx_seq_one_letter_code
_entity_poly.pdbx_strand_id
1 'polypeptide(L)'
;MTAMRDAANPGSSLFTAWRLPASLAPDSLWRSLSLFNLYRLILGGVLVFTSALFGAALSLTHDEQTTFFWVSTVFTLLVLVSVLAVVLRKPQPGWQLAFQLCVDIACISMLSYIGGVQSNLPMLLLVSLAFAGMISHGRITLLYAAVASITLLLSHAYAVLTRDASESLFFQTGILSTSYFAVAWLAHALSKYALDSERLAARRGEDLANMAEANRLMIQGMPDGMLVVDERGQVRQFNPGAGRLLGYTFAAGQEVKLIECSTLLDAMYAAWRQNHDLGSEVLQLPRTNRMVRVRFLEIGDRAFWGAVIVLEDMQRIQEQAQQVKLAALGRLTANIAHEVRNPLSSISYASELLQEVQTDPAQARLLQIILDNTARLNRIVQDVMQINRRDRSHAERIVLSVALPTFLDGLAQVEQVSREVFALELPADCAVYFDRGHFEQVLWNLCRNALRYSHKQKGSVQLRCLRAAQ
;
A
#
# COMPACT_ATOMS: atom_id res chain seq x y z
N MET A 1 43.00 -7.51 30.09
CA MET A 1 42.27 -6.74 31.12
C MET A 1 40.89 -6.47 30.54
N THR A 2 39.79 -7.10 30.93
CA THR A 2 39.50 -7.96 32.08
C THR A 2 38.40 -8.91 31.62
N ALA A 3 38.61 -10.21 31.83
CA ALA A 3 37.61 -11.25 31.63
C ALA A 3 36.71 -11.35 32.86
N MET A 4 35.48 -11.85 32.70
CA MET A 4 34.81 -12.87 33.54
C MET A 4 33.32 -12.96 33.14
N ARG A 5 32.88 -14.07 32.54
CA ARG A 5 32.36 -15.30 33.19
C ARG A 5 30.94 -15.10 33.76
N ASP A 6 29.95 -15.73 33.14
CA ASP A 6 29.45 -17.01 33.66
C ASP A 6 28.49 -17.70 32.70
N ALA A 7 28.79 -18.97 32.45
CA ALA A 7 27.93 -19.94 31.81
C ALA A 7 27.38 -20.89 32.88
N ALA A 8 26.16 -21.36 32.65
CA ALA A 8 25.52 -22.55 33.20
C ALA A 8 24.98 -22.50 34.65
N ASN A 9 23.65 -22.59 34.77
CA ASN A 9 23.05 -23.69 35.54
C ASN A 9 21.69 -24.11 34.93
N PRO A 10 21.56 -25.33 34.39
CA PRO A 10 20.27 -25.91 34.01
C PRO A 10 19.75 -26.81 35.14
N GLY A 11 18.58 -26.49 35.68
CA GLY A 11 17.83 -27.44 36.51
C GLY A 11 17.13 -26.82 37.72
N SER A 12 15.87 -27.20 37.88
CA SER A 12 14.97 -26.99 39.03
C SER A 12 14.19 -25.66 39.12
N SER A 13 13.07 -25.58 38.40
CA SER A 13 11.80 -25.21 39.03
C SER A 13 10.61 -25.74 38.23
N LEU A 14 10.11 -26.92 38.63
CA LEU A 14 8.92 -27.59 38.08
C LEU A 14 7.58 -26.84 38.34
N PHE A 15 7.62 -25.55 38.71
CA PHE A 15 6.44 -24.78 39.11
C PHE A 15 6.27 -23.43 38.38
N THR A 16 7.05 -23.16 37.33
CA THR A 16 6.91 -21.93 36.51
C THR A 16 5.92 -22.04 35.35
N ALA A 17 5.22 -23.18 35.20
CA ALA A 17 4.26 -23.42 34.10
C ALA A 17 2.83 -22.88 34.34
N TRP A 18 2.55 -22.22 35.49
CA TRP A 18 1.19 -21.81 35.87
C TRP A 18 0.96 -20.30 35.94
N ARG A 19 1.74 -19.49 35.21
CA ARG A 19 1.39 -18.08 34.97
C ARG A 19 0.81 -17.92 33.57
N LEU A 20 -0.48 -18.22 33.44
CA LEU A 20 -1.28 -17.71 32.32
C LEU A 20 -1.36 -16.18 32.46
N PRO A 21 -1.09 -15.40 31.40
CA PRO A 21 -1.17 -13.95 31.46
C PRO A 21 -2.61 -13.53 31.76
N ALA A 22 -2.77 -12.58 32.67
CA ALA A 22 -4.03 -11.88 32.91
C ALA A 22 -4.35 -10.98 31.70
N SER A 23 -4.71 -11.57 30.57
CA SER A 23 -5.47 -10.88 29.54
C SER A 23 -6.95 -11.00 29.91
N LEU A 24 -7.65 -9.87 29.88
CA LEU A 24 -9.11 -9.81 29.91
C LEU A 24 -9.65 -10.92 29.01
N ALA A 25 -10.33 -11.91 29.58
CA ALA A 25 -10.95 -12.96 28.79
C ALA A 25 -11.82 -12.27 27.73
N PRO A 26 -11.69 -12.60 26.43
CA PRO A 26 -12.41 -11.90 25.37
C PRO A 26 -13.89 -11.88 25.72
N ASP A 27 -14.56 -10.73 25.57
CA ASP A 27 -15.97 -10.55 25.97
C ASP A 27 -16.91 -11.64 25.40
N SER A 28 -16.50 -12.32 24.32
CA SER A 28 -17.16 -13.50 23.77
C SER A 28 -17.31 -14.66 24.76
N LEU A 29 -16.31 -14.97 25.60
CA LEU A 29 -16.38 -16.08 26.57
C LEU A 29 -17.40 -15.79 27.68
N TRP A 30 -17.45 -14.55 28.16
CA TRP A 30 -18.45 -14.13 29.15
C TRP A 30 -19.87 -14.15 28.59
N ARG A 31 -20.04 -13.75 27.31
CA ARG A 31 -21.32 -13.86 26.59
C ARG A 31 -21.74 -15.34 26.48
N SER A 32 -20.84 -16.23 26.07
CA SER A 32 -21.16 -17.66 25.96
C SER A 32 -21.50 -18.28 27.33
N LEU A 33 -20.81 -17.89 28.41
CA LEU A 33 -21.16 -18.31 29.77
C LEU A 33 -22.52 -17.77 30.23
N SER A 34 -22.88 -16.54 29.83
CA SER A 34 -24.20 -15.98 30.15
C SER A 34 -25.33 -16.74 29.45
N LEU A 35 -25.14 -17.14 28.18
CA LEU A 35 -26.07 -17.99 27.45
C LEU A 35 -26.18 -19.38 28.06
N PHE A 36 -25.05 -19.96 28.51
CA PHE A 36 -25.06 -21.25 29.20
C PHE A 36 -25.83 -21.18 30.52
N ASN A 37 -25.63 -20.12 31.32
CA ASN A 37 -26.39 -19.92 32.54
C ASN A 37 -27.89 -19.66 32.30
N LEU A 38 -28.26 -18.99 31.20
CA LEU A 38 -29.66 -18.82 30.81
C LEU A 38 -30.32 -20.19 30.57
N TYR A 39 -29.65 -21.08 29.83
CA TYR A 39 -30.09 -22.47 29.66
C TYR A 39 -30.25 -23.18 31.02
N ARG A 40 -29.24 -23.09 31.90
CA ARG A 40 -29.28 -23.74 33.22
C ARG A 40 -30.38 -23.19 34.13
N LEU A 41 -30.69 -21.90 34.04
CA LEU A 41 -31.77 -21.26 34.80
C LEU A 41 -33.13 -21.81 34.35
N ILE A 42 -33.34 -21.91 33.03
CA ILE A 42 -34.54 -22.52 32.45
C ILE A 42 -34.62 -23.99 32.89
N LEU A 43 -33.52 -24.73 32.80
CA LEU A 43 -33.46 -26.13 33.21
C LEU A 43 -33.83 -26.32 34.68
N GLY A 44 -33.23 -25.53 35.58
CA GLY A 44 -33.53 -25.57 37.01
C GLY A 44 -34.99 -25.23 37.29
N GLY A 45 -35.52 -24.19 36.65
CA GLY A 45 -36.93 -23.81 36.74
C GLY A 45 -37.87 -24.92 36.29
N VAL A 46 -37.57 -25.59 35.17
CA VAL A 46 -38.34 -26.73 34.67
C VAL A 46 -38.29 -27.91 35.65
N LEU A 47 -37.12 -28.26 36.19
CA LEU A 47 -36.97 -29.36 37.15
C LEU A 47 -37.72 -29.12 38.47
N VAL A 48 -37.68 -27.88 38.98
CA VAL A 48 -38.46 -27.49 40.18
C VAL A 48 -39.96 -27.52 39.87
N PHE A 49 -40.37 -27.00 38.71
CA PHE A 49 -41.78 -26.96 38.31
C PHE A 49 -42.36 -28.37 38.12
N THR A 50 -41.65 -29.26 37.42
CA THR A 50 -42.12 -30.64 37.19
C THR A 50 -42.18 -31.45 38.49
N SER A 51 -41.23 -31.27 39.39
CA SER A 51 -41.26 -31.95 40.69
C SER A 51 -42.35 -31.46 41.63
N ALA A 52 -42.67 -30.16 41.60
CA ALA A 52 -43.72 -29.57 42.43
C ALA A 52 -45.14 -29.93 41.96
N LEU A 53 -45.38 -29.95 40.65
CA LEU A 53 -46.74 -30.08 40.08
C LEU A 53 -47.04 -31.46 39.47
N PHE A 54 -46.00 -32.19 39.04
CA PHE A 54 -46.14 -33.42 38.25
C PHE A 54 -45.40 -34.61 38.86
N GLY A 55 -45.08 -34.60 40.16
CA GLY A 55 -44.36 -35.72 40.80
C GLY A 55 -45.10 -37.06 40.69
N ALA A 56 -46.43 -37.07 40.73
CA ALA A 56 -47.25 -38.26 40.49
C ALA A 56 -47.17 -38.77 39.03
N ALA A 57 -46.95 -37.87 38.06
CA ALA A 57 -46.77 -38.23 36.64
C ALA A 57 -45.36 -38.77 36.34
N LEU A 58 -44.40 -38.52 37.23
CA LEU A 58 -43.03 -39.05 37.17
C LEU A 58 -42.90 -40.43 37.85
N SER A 59 -44.02 -41.02 38.29
CA SER A 59 -44.05 -42.31 39.01
C SER A 59 -43.15 -42.35 40.25
N LEU A 60 -42.90 -41.19 40.87
CA LEU A 60 -42.07 -41.07 42.07
C LEU A 60 -42.88 -41.46 43.31
N THR A 61 -42.26 -42.16 44.26
CA THR A 61 -42.83 -42.28 45.61
C THR A 61 -42.87 -40.90 46.30
N HIS A 62 -43.70 -40.73 47.32
CA HIS A 62 -43.78 -39.45 48.05
C HIS A 62 -42.41 -39.02 48.62
N ASP A 63 -41.60 -39.97 49.09
CA ASP A 63 -40.26 -39.71 49.63
C ASP A 63 -39.26 -39.31 48.52
N GLU A 64 -39.31 -40.01 47.37
CA GLU A 64 -38.49 -39.66 46.19
C GLU A 64 -38.87 -38.31 45.60
N GLN A 65 -40.17 -37.96 45.59
CA GLN A 65 -40.64 -36.66 45.09
C GLN A 65 -40.10 -35.50 45.94
N THR A 66 -40.11 -35.63 47.27
CA THR A 66 -39.57 -34.58 48.16
C THR A 66 -38.06 -34.41 47.97
N THR A 67 -37.32 -35.52 47.88
CA THR A 67 -35.88 -35.50 47.66
C THR A 67 -35.55 -34.89 46.29
N PHE A 68 -36.29 -35.25 45.25
CA PHE A 68 -36.14 -34.70 43.91
C PHE A 68 -36.38 -33.18 43.88
N PHE A 69 -37.42 -32.70 44.56
CA PHE A 69 -37.72 -31.27 44.67
C PHE A 69 -36.58 -30.50 45.35
N TRP A 70 -36.05 -31.02 46.46
CA TRP A 70 -34.94 -30.37 47.16
C TRP A 70 -33.65 -30.35 46.35
N VAL A 71 -33.30 -31.45 45.66
CA VAL A 71 -32.12 -31.48 44.78
C VAL A 71 -32.28 -30.49 43.62
N SER A 72 -33.47 -30.39 43.03
CA SER A 72 -33.77 -29.42 41.96
C SER A 72 -33.71 -27.97 42.44
N THR A 73 -34.14 -27.72 43.68
CA THR A 73 -34.07 -26.40 44.32
C THR A 73 -32.62 -26.00 44.60
N VAL A 74 -31.82 -26.92 45.16
CA VAL A 74 -30.38 -26.71 45.38
C VAL A 74 -29.65 -26.46 44.06
N PHE A 75 -29.95 -27.24 43.02
CA PHE A 75 -29.41 -27.02 41.68
C PHE A 75 -29.71 -25.60 41.18
N THR A 76 -30.97 -25.17 41.26
CA THR A 76 -31.40 -23.83 40.82
C THR A 76 -30.72 -22.71 41.62
N LEU A 77 -30.55 -22.89 42.94
CA LEU A 77 -29.84 -21.93 43.78
C LEU A 77 -28.35 -21.82 43.39
N LEU A 78 -27.68 -22.96 43.11
CA LEU A 78 -26.32 -22.96 42.61
C LEU A 78 -26.19 -22.30 41.23
N VAL A 79 -27.21 -22.43 40.36
CA VAL A 79 -27.28 -21.71 39.08
C VAL A 79 -27.42 -20.21 39.30
N LEU A 80 -28.23 -19.75 40.26
CA LEU A 80 -28.34 -18.33 40.59
C LEU A 80 -27.01 -17.76 41.11
N VAL A 81 -26.28 -18.53 41.93
CA VAL A 81 -24.93 -18.18 42.38
C VAL A 81 -23.98 -18.09 41.18
N SER A 82 -24.06 -19.01 40.21
CA SER A 82 -23.21 -18.94 39.01
C SER A 82 -23.59 -17.82 38.05
N VAL A 83 -24.86 -17.41 37.98
CA VAL A 83 -25.30 -16.21 37.26
C VAL A 83 -24.67 -14.96 37.89
N LEU A 84 -24.74 -14.85 39.22
CA LEU A 84 -24.12 -13.73 39.94
C LEU A 84 -22.60 -13.71 39.72
N ALA A 85 -21.93 -14.86 39.75
CA ALA A 85 -20.50 -14.98 39.46
C ALA A 85 -20.13 -14.52 38.03
N VAL A 86 -20.99 -14.80 37.04
CA VAL A 86 -20.80 -14.30 35.65
C VAL A 86 -20.97 -12.79 35.58
N VAL A 87 -21.99 -12.22 36.23
CA VAL A 87 -22.23 -10.77 36.29
C VAL A 87 -21.06 -10.04 36.98
N LEU A 88 -20.55 -10.61 38.07
CA LEU A 88 -19.40 -10.09 38.81
C LEU A 88 -18.05 -10.34 38.10
N ARG A 89 -18.05 -11.06 36.98
CA ARG A 89 -16.86 -11.48 36.21
C ARG A 89 -15.75 -12.11 37.07
N LYS A 90 -16.14 -12.83 38.13
CA LYS A 90 -15.24 -13.48 39.10
C LYS A 90 -15.82 -14.81 39.58
N PRO A 91 -15.05 -15.91 39.69
CA PRO A 91 -13.63 -16.10 39.33
C PRO A 91 -13.42 -16.20 37.81
N GLN A 92 -12.22 -16.60 37.34
CA GLN A 92 -11.91 -16.73 35.91
C GLN A 92 -12.89 -17.67 35.17
N PRO A 93 -13.18 -17.43 33.87
CA PRO A 93 -14.16 -18.19 33.09
C PRO A 93 -13.97 -19.72 33.12
N GLY A 94 -12.73 -20.19 33.10
CA GLY A 94 -12.43 -21.63 33.15
C GLY A 94 -12.87 -22.28 34.46
N TRP A 95 -12.63 -21.62 35.59
CA TRP A 95 -13.08 -22.09 36.91
C TRP A 95 -14.59 -22.05 37.04
N GLN A 96 -15.25 -21.03 36.49
CA GLN A 96 -16.71 -20.97 36.46
C GLN A 96 -17.30 -22.11 35.65
N LEU A 97 -16.81 -22.33 34.42
CA LEU A 97 -17.27 -23.42 33.56
C LEU A 97 -17.07 -24.79 34.23
N ALA A 98 -15.90 -25.02 34.83
CA ALA A 98 -15.60 -26.25 35.55
C ALA A 98 -16.57 -26.48 36.72
N PHE A 99 -16.79 -25.46 37.55
CA PHE A 99 -17.73 -25.53 38.65
C PHE A 99 -19.15 -25.82 38.17
N GLN A 100 -19.61 -25.11 37.14
CA GLN A 100 -20.95 -25.28 36.57
C GLN A 100 -21.16 -26.70 36.03
N LEU A 101 -20.19 -27.24 35.29
CA LEU A 101 -20.27 -28.60 34.74
C LEU A 101 -20.20 -29.68 35.82
N CYS A 102 -19.36 -29.52 36.83
CA CYS A 102 -19.32 -30.45 37.96
C CYS A 102 -20.65 -30.46 38.73
N VAL A 103 -21.27 -29.28 38.93
CA VAL A 103 -22.60 -29.16 39.54
C VAL A 103 -23.66 -29.83 38.66
N ASP A 104 -23.64 -29.59 37.35
CA ASP A 104 -24.58 -30.20 36.41
C ASP A 104 -24.47 -31.73 36.43
N ILE A 105 -23.24 -32.27 36.32
CA ILE A 105 -22.99 -33.72 36.36
C ILE A 105 -23.47 -34.31 37.70
N ALA A 106 -23.08 -33.71 38.83
CA ALA A 106 -23.44 -34.23 40.15
C ALA A 106 -24.95 -34.18 40.40
N CYS A 107 -25.61 -33.04 40.16
CA CYS A 107 -27.03 -32.87 40.40
C CYS A 107 -27.89 -33.71 39.44
N ILE A 108 -27.57 -33.74 38.14
CA ILE A 108 -28.34 -34.50 37.16
C ILE A 108 -28.15 -36.02 37.38
N SER A 109 -26.94 -36.47 37.71
CA SER A 109 -26.73 -37.88 38.09
C SER A 109 -27.49 -38.25 39.37
N MET A 110 -27.53 -37.36 40.38
CA MET A 110 -28.31 -37.60 41.60
C MET A 110 -29.81 -37.65 41.33
N LEU A 111 -30.35 -36.72 40.53
CA LEU A 111 -31.76 -36.72 40.13
C LEU A 111 -32.12 -37.95 39.30
N SER A 112 -31.21 -38.42 38.44
CA SER A 112 -31.39 -39.67 37.70
C SER A 112 -31.43 -40.88 38.61
N TYR A 113 -30.62 -40.91 39.67
CA TYR A 113 -30.63 -41.99 40.65
C TYR A 113 -31.96 -42.03 41.45
N ILE A 114 -32.47 -40.85 41.85
CA ILE A 114 -33.73 -40.71 42.58
C ILE A 114 -34.93 -41.03 41.68
N GLY A 115 -34.92 -40.56 40.43
CA GLY A 115 -36.00 -40.75 39.46
C GLY A 115 -36.12 -42.16 38.87
N GLY A 116 -35.34 -43.12 39.39
CA GLY A 116 -35.31 -44.50 38.92
C GLY A 116 -34.40 -44.71 37.71
N VAL A 117 -34.02 -45.98 37.49
CA VAL A 117 -32.98 -46.36 36.52
C VAL A 117 -33.40 -46.14 35.06
N GLN A 118 -34.70 -45.93 34.80
CA GLN A 118 -35.25 -45.59 33.47
C GLN A 118 -35.34 -44.07 33.20
N SER A 119 -34.85 -43.24 34.12
CA SER A 119 -34.90 -41.78 33.96
C SER A 119 -33.98 -41.30 32.84
N ASN A 120 -34.54 -40.63 31.83
CA ASN A 120 -33.78 -40.02 30.72
C ASN A 120 -33.12 -38.67 31.09
N LEU A 121 -33.12 -38.28 32.37
CA LEU A 121 -32.50 -37.04 32.85
C LEU A 121 -31.01 -36.88 32.48
N PRO A 122 -30.18 -37.94 32.45
CA PRO A 122 -28.80 -37.82 32.00
C PRO A 122 -28.68 -37.25 30.59
N MET A 123 -29.67 -37.44 29.70
CA MET A 123 -29.67 -36.85 28.35
C MET A 123 -29.55 -35.32 28.37
N LEU A 124 -30.01 -34.66 29.44
CA LEU A 124 -29.89 -33.20 29.61
C LEU A 124 -28.43 -32.74 29.67
N LEU A 125 -27.50 -33.60 30.12
CA LEU A 125 -26.07 -33.32 30.13
C LEU A 125 -25.49 -33.15 28.72
N LEU A 126 -26.11 -33.69 27.66
CA LEU A 126 -25.67 -33.47 26.28
C LEU A 126 -25.59 -31.98 25.94
N VAL A 127 -26.59 -31.21 26.39
CA VAL A 127 -26.63 -29.76 26.13
C VAL A 127 -25.56 -29.04 26.95
N SER A 128 -25.39 -29.39 28.23
CA SER A 128 -24.30 -28.83 29.05
C SER A 128 -22.91 -29.14 28.48
N LEU A 129 -22.69 -30.35 27.97
CA LEU A 129 -21.44 -30.73 27.30
C LEU A 129 -21.26 -30.05 25.93
N ALA A 130 -22.35 -29.77 25.20
CA ALA A 130 -22.27 -28.97 23.98
C ALA A 130 -21.79 -27.54 24.29
N PHE A 131 -22.35 -26.90 25.32
CA PHE A 131 -21.86 -25.59 25.79
C PHE A 131 -20.41 -25.66 26.27
N ALA A 132 -20.03 -26.71 27.00
CA ALA A 132 -18.65 -26.95 27.37
C ALA A 132 -17.75 -27.02 26.13
N GLY A 133 -18.17 -27.69 25.06
CA GLY A 133 -17.42 -27.79 23.80
C GLY A 133 -17.26 -26.47 23.07
N MET A 134 -18.29 -25.62 23.10
CA MET A 134 -18.25 -24.30 22.50
C MET A 134 -17.37 -23.32 23.26
N ILE A 135 -17.32 -23.40 24.59
CA ILE A 135 -16.66 -22.43 25.48
C ILE A 135 -15.22 -22.86 25.83
N SER A 136 -14.99 -24.16 25.99
CA SER A 136 -13.72 -24.71 26.48
C SER A 136 -12.66 -24.82 25.38
N HIS A 137 -11.40 -24.81 25.81
CA HIS A 137 -10.24 -24.88 24.94
C HIS A 137 -9.72 -26.32 24.84
N GLY A 138 -9.88 -26.94 23.66
CA GLY A 138 -9.18 -28.18 23.28
C GLY A 138 -9.57 -29.41 24.11
N ARG A 139 -8.59 -30.00 24.79
CA ARG A 139 -8.70 -31.32 25.46
C ARG A 139 -9.59 -31.31 26.70
N ILE A 140 -9.85 -30.15 27.30
CA ILE A 140 -10.65 -30.02 28.53
C ILE A 140 -12.12 -30.41 28.28
N THR A 141 -12.65 -30.21 27.07
CA THR A 141 -14.03 -30.63 26.75
C THR A 141 -14.22 -32.14 26.85
N LEU A 142 -13.26 -32.91 26.33
CA LEU A 142 -13.30 -34.38 26.38
C LEU A 142 -13.16 -34.88 27.83
N LEU A 143 -12.46 -34.14 28.69
CA LEU A 143 -12.38 -34.43 30.11
C LEU A 143 -13.76 -34.37 30.77
N TYR A 144 -14.58 -33.35 30.48
CA TYR A 144 -15.93 -33.25 31.04
C TYR A 144 -16.85 -34.37 30.53
N ALA A 145 -16.72 -34.76 29.26
CA ALA A 145 -17.43 -35.93 28.71
C ALA A 145 -17.02 -37.23 29.42
N ALA A 146 -15.73 -37.40 29.73
CA ALA A 146 -15.23 -38.54 30.47
C ALA A 146 -15.76 -38.55 31.91
N VAL A 147 -15.73 -37.42 32.62
CA VAL A 147 -16.25 -37.32 33.99
C VAL A 147 -17.76 -37.61 34.03
N ALA A 148 -18.54 -37.07 33.10
CA ALA A 148 -19.97 -37.36 32.99
C ALA A 148 -20.24 -38.85 32.72
N SER A 149 -19.49 -39.45 31.79
CA SER A 149 -19.61 -40.86 31.43
C SER A 149 -19.23 -41.78 32.59
N ILE A 150 -18.13 -41.51 33.29
CA ILE A 150 -17.68 -42.28 34.46
C ILE A 150 -18.71 -42.17 35.59
N THR A 151 -19.20 -40.97 35.88
CA THR A 151 -20.22 -40.75 36.92
C THR A 151 -21.49 -41.52 36.60
N LEU A 152 -21.94 -41.49 35.34
CA LEU A 152 -23.12 -42.21 34.89
C LEU A 152 -22.92 -43.73 34.96
N LEU A 153 -21.79 -44.26 34.47
CA LEU A 153 -21.47 -45.69 34.52
C LEU A 153 -21.37 -46.21 35.97
N LEU A 154 -20.74 -45.45 36.86
CA LEU A 154 -20.65 -45.80 38.28
C LEU A 154 -22.03 -45.78 38.96
N SER A 155 -22.85 -44.77 38.66
CA SER A 155 -24.23 -44.68 39.16
C SER A 155 -25.07 -45.88 38.72
N HIS A 156 -24.98 -46.28 37.45
CA HIS A 156 -25.72 -47.45 36.93
C HIS A 156 -25.17 -48.77 37.47
N ALA A 157 -23.84 -48.93 37.55
CA ALA A 157 -23.23 -50.12 38.15
C ALA A 157 -23.67 -50.31 39.61
N TYR A 158 -23.72 -49.24 40.39
CA TYR A 158 -24.23 -49.26 41.75
C TYR A 158 -25.72 -49.62 41.81
N ALA A 159 -26.55 -49.08 40.91
CA ALA A 159 -27.97 -49.39 40.85
C ALA A 159 -28.25 -50.86 40.49
N VAL A 160 -27.48 -51.47 39.58
CA VAL A 160 -27.60 -52.90 39.24
C VAL A 160 -27.25 -53.78 40.44
N LEU A 161 -26.19 -53.46 41.18
CA LEU A 161 -25.75 -54.23 42.35
C LEU A 161 -26.71 -54.13 43.55
N THR A 162 -27.44 -53.02 43.70
CA THR A 162 -28.23 -52.74 44.92
C THR A 162 -29.74 -52.80 44.71
N ARG A 163 -30.25 -52.57 43.49
CA ARG A 163 -31.68 -52.45 43.19
C ARG A 163 -32.18 -53.43 42.12
N ASP A 164 -31.42 -54.49 41.82
CA ASP A 164 -31.77 -55.55 40.85
C ASP A 164 -32.19 -54.99 39.48
N ALA A 165 -31.50 -53.94 39.04
CA ALA A 165 -31.81 -53.25 37.79
C ALA A 165 -31.38 -54.10 36.57
N SER A 166 -32.16 -54.04 35.48
CA SER A 166 -31.90 -54.82 34.26
C SER A 166 -30.51 -54.53 33.65
N GLU A 167 -29.81 -55.57 33.23
CA GLU A 167 -28.52 -55.47 32.52
C GLU A 167 -28.63 -54.70 31.18
N SER A 168 -29.83 -54.62 30.59
CA SER A 168 -30.09 -53.86 29.35
C SER A 168 -29.80 -52.36 29.47
N LEU A 169 -29.77 -51.82 30.69
CA LEU A 169 -29.48 -50.42 31.00
C LEU A 169 -28.00 -50.05 30.76
N PHE A 170 -27.09 -51.02 30.80
CA PHE A 170 -25.67 -50.78 30.44
C PHE A 170 -25.52 -50.42 28.96
N PHE A 171 -26.32 -51.04 28.09
CA PHE A 171 -26.29 -50.75 26.66
C PHE A 171 -26.75 -49.30 26.38
N GLN A 172 -27.86 -48.87 27.00
CA GLN A 172 -28.32 -47.48 26.90
C GLN A 172 -27.30 -46.48 27.45
N THR A 173 -26.70 -46.80 28.60
CA THR A 173 -25.65 -45.97 29.23
C THR A 173 -24.40 -45.85 28.35
N GLY A 174 -24.01 -46.94 27.70
CA GLY A 174 -22.88 -46.96 26.76
C GLY A 174 -23.13 -46.09 25.52
N ILE A 175 -24.33 -46.15 24.95
CA ILE A 175 -24.74 -45.28 23.84
C ILE A 175 -24.70 -43.81 24.30
N LEU A 176 -25.30 -43.50 25.45
CA LEU A 176 -25.37 -42.12 25.95
C LEU A 176 -23.97 -41.56 26.27
N SER A 177 -23.08 -42.38 26.84
CA SER A 177 -21.68 -42.01 27.08
C SER A 177 -20.97 -41.73 25.76
N THR A 178 -21.19 -42.55 24.74
CA THR A 178 -20.66 -42.30 23.38
C THR A 178 -21.21 -40.99 22.80
N SER A 179 -22.50 -40.69 23.03
CA SER A 179 -23.11 -39.42 22.64
C SER A 179 -22.51 -38.22 23.37
N TYR A 180 -22.16 -38.32 24.66
CA TYR A 180 -21.47 -37.25 25.38
C TYR A 180 -20.14 -36.88 24.71
N PHE A 181 -19.32 -37.87 24.36
CA PHE A 181 -18.07 -37.63 23.64
C PHE A 181 -18.31 -37.06 22.25
N ALA A 182 -19.26 -37.60 21.50
CA ALA A 182 -19.58 -37.14 20.15
C ALA A 182 -20.06 -35.68 20.14
N VAL A 183 -20.99 -35.31 21.03
CA VAL A 183 -21.53 -33.95 21.15
C VAL A 183 -20.45 -32.97 21.61
N ALA A 184 -19.68 -33.33 22.65
CA ALA A 184 -18.56 -32.53 23.13
C ALA A 184 -17.52 -32.25 22.03
N TRP A 185 -17.13 -33.29 21.29
CA TRP A 185 -16.16 -33.19 20.20
C TRP A 185 -16.70 -32.36 19.04
N LEU A 186 -17.93 -32.63 18.59
CA LEU A 186 -18.55 -31.92 17.47
C LEU A 186 -18.75 -30.44 17.80
N ALA A 187 -19.24 -30.12 19.00
CA ALA A 187 -19.41 -28.74 19.44
C ALA A 187 -18.08 -27.98 19.48
N HIS A 188 -17.00 -28.63 19.95
CA HIS A 188 -15.67 -28.04 19.95
C HIS A 188 -15.12 -27.85 18.51
N ALA A 189 -15.29 -28.85 17.64
CA ALA A 189 -14.84 -28.79 16.26
C ALA A 189 -15.55 -27.67 15.47
N LEU A 190 -16.88 -27.56 15.62
CA LEU A 190 -17.67 -26.50 14.99
C LEU A 190 -17.30 -25.11 15.52
N SER A 191 -17.14 -24.94 16.83
CA SER A 191 -16.73 -23.66 17.43
C SER A 191 -15.35 -23.22 16.92
N LYS A 192 -14.38 -24.16 16.89
CA LYS A 192 -13.04 -23.90 16.34
C LYS A 192 -13.09 -23.52 14.86
N TYR A 193 -13.83 -24.29 14.05
CA TYR A 193 -13.97 -24.01 12.62
C TYR A 193 -14.61 -22.64 12.34
N ALA A 194 -15.65 -22.27 13.09
CA ALA A 194 -16.31 -20.97 12.94
C ALA A 194 -15.36 -19.80 13.25
N LEU A 195 -14.61 -19.88 14.35
CA LEU A 195 -13.63 -18.85 14.74
C LEU A 195 -12.48 -18.73 13.73
N ASP A 196 -11.98 -19.86 13.22
CA ASP A 196 -10.91 -19.86 12.22
C ASP A 196 -11.41 -19.30 10.87
N SER A 197 -12.66 -19.60 10.49
CA SER A 197 -13.31 -19.06 9.29
C SER A 197 -13.50 -17.55 9.37
N GLU A 198 -13.98 -17.03 10.51
CA GLU A 198 -14.17 -15.59 10.75
C GLU A 198 -12.84 -14.83 10.66
N ARG A 199 -11.79 -15.35 11.31
CA ARG A 199 -10.44 -14.76 11.27
C ARG A 199 -9.86 -14.76 9.86
N LEU A 200 -10.05 -15.84 9.11
CA LEU A 200 -9.59 -15.92 7.72
C LEU A 200 -10.35 -14.94 6.83
N ALA A 201 -11.67 -14.81 7.01
CA ALA A 201 -12.50 -13.86 6.26
C ALA A 201 -12.08 -12.41 6.56
N ALA A 202 -11.81 -12.08 7.83
CA ALA A 202 -11.31 -10.77 8.22
C ALA A 202 -9.97 -10.44 7.54
N ARG A 203 -9.00 -11.37 7.58
CA ARG A 203 -7.70 -11.19 6.90
C ARG A 203 -7.84 -11.00 5.39
N ARG A 204 -8.67 -11.82 4.73
CA ARG A 204 -8.95 -11.65 3.29
C ARG A 204 -9.60 -10.31 2.99
N GLY A 205 -10.48 -9.82 3.86
CA GLY A 205 -11.07 -8.49 3.74
C GLY A 205 -10.03 -7.37 3.79
N GLU A 206 -9.09 -7.45 4.74
CA GLU A 206 -7.97 -6.51 4.83
C GLU A 206 -7.05 -6.59 3.60
N ASP A 207 -6.67 -7.78 3.15
CA ASP A 207 -5.82 -7.97 1.97
C ASP A 207 -6.47 -7.39 0.71
N LEU A 208 -7.78 -7.61 0.52
CA LEU A 208 -8.53 -7.03 -0.61
C LEU A 208 -8.58 -5.50 -0.52
N ALA A 209 -8.80 -4.94 0.67
CA ALA A 209 -8.80 -3.49 0.88
C ALA A 209 -7.43 -2.88 0.58
N ASN A 210 -6.36 -3.51 1.06
CA ASN A 210 -4.97 -3.09 0.81
C ASN A 210 -4.62 -3.15 -0.67
N MET A 211 -4.99 -4.23 -1.37
CA MET A 211 -4.78 -4.36 -2.82
C MET A 211 -5.57 -3.32 -3.61
N ALA A 212 -6.83 -3.06 -3.25
CA ALA A 212 -7.66 -2.05 -3.89
C ALA A 212 -7.06 -0.64 -3.72
N GLU A 213 -6.56 -0.31 -2.53
CA GLU A 213 -5.93 0.97 -2.26
C GLU A 213 -4.58 1.11 -2.99
N ALA A 214 -3.75 0.06 -3.01
CA ALA A 214 -2.50 0.06 -3.76
C ALA A 214 -2.75 0.31 -5.26
N ASN A 215 -3.71 -0.40 -5.86
CA ASN A 215 -4.11 -0.19 -7.26
C ASN A 215 -4.62 1.24 -7.49
N ARG A 216 -5.41 1.79 -6.55
CA ARG A 216 -5.91 3.18 -6.63
C ARG A 216 -4.76 4.19 -6.61
N LEU A 217 -3.80 4.05 -5.69
CA LEU A 217 -2.64 4.92 -5.58
C LEU A 217 -1.73 4.84 -6.82
N MET A 218 -1.52 3.63 -7.35
CA MET A 218 -0.78 3.43 -8.60
C MET A 218 -1.42 4.20 -9.76
N ILE A 219 -2.73 4.04 -9.96
CA ILE A 219 -3.48 4.73 -11.02
C ILE A 219 -3.47 6.26 -10.82
N GLN A 220 -3.60 6.72 -9.57
CA GLN A 220 -3.58 8.15 -9.23
C GLN A 220 -2.22 8.82 -9.49
N GLY A 221 -1.12 8.10 -9.28
CA GLY A 221 0.24 8.58 -9.53
C GLY A 221 0.64 8.60 -11.00
N MET A 222 -0.14 7.97 -11.89
CA MET A 222 0.19 7.91 -13.31
C MET A 222 0.10 9.30 -13.97
N PRO A 223 1.11 9.66 -14.78
CA PRO A 223 1.11 10.92 -15.53
C PRO A 223 0.11 10.91 -16.69
N ASP A 224 -0.07 9.75 -17.32
CA ASP A 224 -1.01 9.53 -18.42
C ASP A 224 -2.44 9.53 -17.87
N GLY A 225 -3.40 9.92 -18.71
CA GLY A 225 -4.80 9.94 -18.35
C GLY A 225 -5.44 8.57 -18.49
N MET A 226 -6.16 8.13 -17.47
CA MET A 226 -6.96 6.91 -17.51
C MET A 226 -8.40 7.22 -17.15
N LEU A 227 -9.33 6.73 -17.97
CA LEU A 227 -10.78 6.80 -17.75
C LEU A 227 -11.36 5.40 -17.94
N VAL A 228 -12.22 4.98 -17.03
CA VAL A 228 -13.03 3.77 -17.19
C VAL A 228 -14.44 4.22 -17.51
N VAL A 229 -14.95 3.81 -18.66
CA VAL A 229 -16.31 4.12 -19.11
C VAL A 229 -17.13 2.85 -19.25
N ASP A 230 -18.42 2.93 -18.94
CA ASP A 230 -19.37 1.85 -19.20
C ASP A 230 -19.91 1.88 -20.63
N GLU A 231 -20.77 0.91 -20.96
CA GLU A 231 -21.44 0.80 -22.27
C GLU A 231 -22.21 2.06 -22.72
N ARG A 232 -22.60 2.92 -21.78
CA ARG A 232 -23.36 4.15 -22.06
C ARG A 232 -22.46 5.39 -22.11
N GLY A 233 -21.14 5.21 -22.02
CA GLY A 233 -20.18 6.30 -21.97
C GLY A 233 -20.17 7.04 -20.63
N GLN A 234 -20.69 6.44 -19.56
CA GLN A 234 -20.62 7.03 -18.22
C GLN A 234 -19.25 6.72 -17.60
N VAL A 235 -18.57 7.76 -17.13
CA VAL A 235 -17.25 7.64 -16.50
C VAL A 235 -17.42 7.05 -15.10
N ARG A 236 -16.94 5.82 -14.90
CA ARG A 236 -16.96 5.09 -13.62
C ARG A 236 -15.74 5.39 -12.77
N GLN A 237 -14.59 5.53 -13.39
CA GLN A 237 -13.33 5.81 -12.71
C GLN A 237 -12.47 6.71 -13.58
N PHE A 238 -11.66 7.55 -12.94
CA PHE A 238 -10.71 8.43 -13.61
C PHE A 238 -9.50 8.62 -12.71
N ASN A 239 -8.37 8.98 -13.31
CA ASN A 239 -7.20 9.42 -12.57
C ASN A 239 -6.98 10.95 -12.70
N PRO A 240 -6.14 11.56 -11.85
CA PRO A 240 -5.80 12.98 -11.97
C PRO A 240 -5.15 13.34 -13.31
N GLY A 241 -4.43 12.40 -13.94
CA GLY A 241 -3.86 12.56 -15.28
C GLY A 241 -4.93 12.89 -16.33
N ALA A 242 -6.07 12.21 -16.30
CA ALA A 242 -7.17 12.44 -17.22
C ALA A 242 -7.74 13.86 -17.07
N GLY A 243 -7.94 14.32 -15.84
CA GLY A 243 -8.42 15.69 -15.58
C GLY A 243 -7.46 16.76 -16.08
N ARG A 244 -6.15 16.59 -15.85
CA ARG A 244 -5.12 17.52 -16.35
C ARG A 244 -5.03 17.58 -17.86
N LEU A 245 -5.07 16.42 -18.52
CA LEU A 245 -4.96 16.35 -19.99
C LEU A 245 -6.23 16.89 -20.66
N LEU A 246 -7.41 16.55 -20.14
CA LEU A 246 -8.70 17.00 -20.68
C LEU A 246 -9.05 18.45 -20.31
N GLY A 247 -8.42 19.02 -19.28
CA GLY A 247 -8.83 20.31 -18.73
C GLY A 247 -10.23 20.24 -18.11
N TYR A 248 -10.55 19.12 -17.48
CA TYR A 248 -11.83 18.86 -16.83
C TYR A 248 -11.62 18.54 -15.34
N THR A 249 -12.41 19.17 -14.48
CA THR A 249 -12.36 18.92 -13.04
C THR A 249 -13.43 17.90 -12.67
N PHE A 250 -13.00 16.69 -12.35
CA PHE A 250 -13.90 15.64 -11.90
C PHE A 250 -14.22 15.80 -10.41
N ALA A 251 -15.49 15.99 -10.07
CA ALA A 251 -15.95 16.01 -8.68
C ALA A 251 -16.22 14.59 -8.18
N ALA A 252 -15.84 14.31 -6.93
CA ALA A 252 -16.09 13.00 -6.32
C ALA A 252 -17.60 12.78 -6.12
N GLY A 253 -18.12 11.65 -6.62
CA GLY A 253 -19.54 11.28 -6.50
C GLY A 253 -20.48 11.91 -7.54
N GLN A 254 -19.96 12.70 -8.48
CA GLN A 254 -20.75 13.20 -9.60
C GLN A 254 -20.75 12.18 -10.74
N GLU A 255 -21.93 11.86 -11.26
CA GLU A 255 -22.05 11.10 -12.51
C GLU A 255 -21.65 12.00 -13.67
N VAL A 256 -20.55 11.66 -14.34
CA VAL A 256 -20.02 12.42 -15.48
C VAL A 256 -20.08 11.54 -16.72
N LYS A 257 -20.66 12.07 -17.81
CA LYS A 257 -20.62 11.40 -19.12
C LYS A 257 -19.39 11.81 -19.91
N LEU A 258 -18.89 10.90 -20.75
CA LEU A 258 -17.70 11.14 -21.57
C LEU A 258 -17.86 12.38 -22.48
N ILE A 259 -19.06 12.60 -23.03
CA ILE A 259 -19.39 13.79 -23.83
C ILE A 259 -19.19 15.13 -23.10
N GLU A 260 -19.37 15.17 -21.77
CA GLU A 260 -19.18 16.39 -20.97
C GLU A 260 -17.69 16.73 -20.80
N CYS A 261 -16.86 15.69 -20.76
CA CYS A 261 -15.41 15.80 -20.68
C CYS A 261 -14.81 16.18 -22.02
N SER A 262 -15.21 15.47 -23.08
CA SER A 262 -14.73 15.68 -24.45
C SER A 262 -15.68 15.04 -25.46
N THR A 263 -16.32 15.87 -26.28
CA THR A 263 -17.16 15.43 -27.39
C THR A 263 -16.39 14.59 -28.41
N LEU A 264 -15.09 14.87 -28.58
CA LEU A 264 -14.21 14.12 -29.47
C LEU A 264 -13.97 12.69 -28.94
N LEU A 265 -13.72 12.53 -27.64
CA LEU A 265 -13.53 11.20 -27.05
C LEU A 265 -14.82 10.38 -27.08
N ASP A 266 -15.97 11.02 -26.88
CA ASP A 266 -17.28 10.37 -26.97
C ASP A 266 -17.55 9.83 -28.38
N ALA A 267 -17.29 10.64 -29.41
CA ALA A 267 -17.41 10.21 -30.81
C ALA A 267 -16.45 9.06 -31.15
N MET A 268 -15.19 9.14 -30.69
CA MET A 268 -14.21 8.06 -30.90
C MET A 268 -14.60 6.77 -30.16
N TYR A 269 -15.11 6.88 -28.94
CA TYR A 269 -15.59 5.72 -28.19
C TYR A 269 -16.78 5.06 -28.90
N ALA A 270 -17.73 5.85 -29.41
CA ALA A 270 -18.84 5.35 -30.20
C ALA A 270 -18.39 4.65 -31.49
N ALA A 271 -17.37 5.19 -32.18
CA ALA A 271 -16.78 4.56 -33.36
C ALA A 271 -16.04 3.25 -33.01
N TRP A 272 -15.24 3.25 -31.95
CA TRP A 272 -14.48 2.08 -31.49
C TRP A 272 -15.42 0.93 -31.06
N ARG A 273 -16.57 1.26 -30.45
CA ARG A 273 -17.61 0.26 -30.14
C ARG A 273 -18.19 -0.45 -31.37
N GLN A 274 -18.19 0.20 -32.53
CA GLN A 274 -18.66 -0.42 -33.78
C GLN A 274 -17.54 -1.19 -34.48
N ASN A 275 -16.29 -0.79 -34.27
CA ASN A 275 -15.12 -1.43 -34.85
C ASN A 275 -13.95 -1.41 -33.86
N HIS A 276 -13.71 -2.55 -33.19
CA HIS A 276 -12.70 -2.67 -32.13
C HIS A 276 -11.25 -2.61 -32.66
N ASP A 277 -11.06 -2.67 -33.99
CA ASP A 277 -9.76 -2.49 -34.66
C ASP A 277 -9.36 -1.02 -34.85
N LEU A 278 -10.19 -0.06 -34.39
CA LEU A 278 -9.74 1.33 -34.26
C LEU A 278 -8.57 1.38 -33.29
N GLY A 279 -7.36 1.40 -33.86
CA GLY A 279 -6.09 1.42 -33.13
C GLY A 279 -5.85 2.73 -32.39
N SER A 280 -4.58 3.01 -32.08
CA SER A 280 -4.24 4.24 -31.36
C SER A 280 -4.23 5.46 -32.29
N GLU A 281 -5.06 6.45 -31.98
CA GLU A 281 -5.18 7.72 -32.73
C GLU A 281 -4.50 8.85 -31.95
N VAL A 282 -3.81 9.75 -32.65
CA VAL A 282 -3.19 10.94 -32.04
C VAL A 282 -4.06 12.16 -32.33
N LEU A 283 -4.49 12.85 -31.28
CA LEU A 283 -5.38 13.98 -31.39
C LEU A 283 -4.93 15.17 -30.55
N GLN A 284 -5.40 16.34 -30.95
CA GLN A 284 -5.23 17.57 -30.20
C GLN A 284 -6.49 17.85 -29.37
N LEU A 285 -6.33 17.92 -28.05
CA LEU A 285 -7.45 18.19 -27.15
C LEU A 285 -7.85 19.67 -27.24
N PRO A 286 -9.11 20.01 -27.55
CA PRO A 286 -9.51 21.40 -27.81
C PRO A 286 -9.32 22.35 -26.62
N ARG A 287 -9.52 21.87 -25.39
CA ARG A 287 -9.48 22.71 -24.17
C ARG A 287 -8.06 23.02 -23.71
N THR A 288 -7.15 22.05 -23.81
CA THR A 288 -5.79 22.15 -23.28
C THR A 288 -4.75 22.35 -24.37
N ASN A 289 -5.15 22.25 -25.65
CA ASN A 289 -4.30 22.28 -26.83
C ASN A 289 -3.15 21.25 -26.80
N ARG A 290 -3.29 20.19 -25.99
CA ARG A 290 -2.28 19.13 -25.84
C ARG A 290 -2.47 18.04 -26.88
N MET A 291 -1.35 17.54 -27.39
CA MET A 291 -1.31 16.37 -28.27
C MET A 291 -1.32 15.10 -27.41
N VAL A 292 -2.37 14.30 -27.55
CA VAL A 292 -2.52 13.04 -26.81
C VAL A 292 -2.72 11.89 -27.77
N ARG A 293 -2.14 10.73 -27.45
CA ARG A 293 -2.51 9.47 -28.11
C ARG A 293 -3.59 8.79 -27.29
N VAL A 294 -4.68 8.41 -27.94
CA VAL A 294 -5.82 7.73 -27.31
C VAL A 294 -5.78 6.26 -27.65
N ARG A 295 -5.95 5.40 -26.65
CA ARG A 295 -6.09 3.96 -26.80
C ARG A 295 -7.30 3.47 -26.00
N PHE A 296 -8.10 2.62 -26.60
CA PHE A 296 -9.23 1.95 -25.96
C PHE A 296 -8.84 0.51 -25.65
N LEU A 297 -9.17 0.04 -24.45
CA LEU A 297 -8.95 -1.33 -24.00
C LEU A 297 -10.30 -1.88 -23.51
N GLU A 298 -10.72 -3.02 -24.03
CA GLU A 298 -11.98 -3.65 -23.65
C GLU A 298 -11.93 -4.20 -22.22
N ILE A 299 -13.04 -4.05 -21.48
CA ILE A 299 -13.23 -4.68 -20.17
C ILE A 299 -14.30 -5.77 -20.29
N GLY A 300 -13.86 -7.03 -20.12
CA GLY A 300 -14.73 -8.21 -20.06
C GLY A 300 -14.56 -9.14 -21.25
N ASP A 301 -14.60 -10.45 -21.01
CA ASP A 301 -14.29 -11.50 -22.01
C ASP A 301 -15.55 -12.17 -22.59
N ARG A 302 -16.75 -11.85 -22.06
CA ARG A 302 -18.02 -12.52 -22.43
C ARG A 302 -19.24 -11.60 -22.58
N ALA A 303 -19.19 -10.41 -22.02
CA ALA A 303 -20.16 -9.34 -22.24
C ALA A 303 -19.41 -8.02 -22.09
N PHE A 304 -19.49 -7.17 -23.12
CA PHE A 304 -18.83 -5.87 -23.15
C PHE A 304 -19.34 -5.00 -22.00
N TRP A 305 -18.60 -4.87 -20.91
CA TRP A 305 -19.03 -4.08 -19.74
C TRP A 305 -18.65 -2.60 -19.89
N GLY A 306 -17.67 -2.31 -20.74
CA GLY A 306 -17.13 -0.98 -20.93
C GLY A 306 -15.72 -1.01 -21.52
N ALA A 307 -15.02 0.13 -21.42
CA ALA A 307 -13.65 0.26 -21.88
C ALA A 307 -12.80 1.13 -20.94
N VAL A 308 -11.50 0.83 -20.91
CA VAL A 308 -10.48 1.73 -20.38
C VAL A 308 -9.96 2.60 -21.52
N ILE A 309 -10.10 3.91 -21.38
CA ILE A 309 -9.53 4.92 -22.27
C ILE A 309 -8.21 5.40 -21.65
N VAL A 310 -7.13 5.24 -22.39
CA VAL A 310 -5.79 5.70 -22.01
C VAL A 310 -5.41 6.89 -22.89
N LEU A 311 -4.96 7.98 -22.24
CA LEU A 311 -4.52 9.24 -22.86
C LEU A 311 -3.02 9.43 -22.58
N GLU A 312 -2.17 9.18 -23.56
CA GLU A 312 -0.71 9.36 -23.44
C GLU A 312 -0.32 10.77 -23.90
N ASP A 313 0.39 11.53 -23.06
CA ASP A 313 0.86 12.88 -23.41
C ASP A 313 2.06 12.81 -24.37
N MET A 314 1.84 13.15 -25.65
CA MET A 314 2.87 13.08 -26.68
C MET A 314 3.91 14.20 -26.57
N GLN A 315 3.57 15.37 -26.04
CA GLN A 315 4.52 16.47 -25.87
C GLN A 315 5.59 16.07 -24.85
N ARG A 316 5.17 15.47 -23.74
CA ARG A 316 6.09 14.96 -22.72
C ARG A 316 7.06 13.92 -23.26
N ILE A 317 6.56 12.97 -24.06
CA ILE A 317 7.39 11.93 -24.69
C ILE A 317 8.41 12.57 -25.64
N GLN A 318 7.99 13.56 -26.44
CA GLN A 318 8.88 14.29 -27.33
C GLN A 318 9.95 15.07 -26.58
N GLU A 319 9.60 15.76 -25.49
CA GLU A 319 10.55 16.48 -24.65
C GLU A 319 11.60 15.55 -24.04
N GLN A 320 11.18 14.40 -23.51
CA GLN A 320 12.08 13.39 -22.97
C GLN A 320 13.01 12.82 -24.05
N ALA A 321 12.47 12.47 -25.23
CA ALA A 321 13.25 12.00 -26.35
C ALA A 321 14.27 13.05 -26.82
N GLN A 322 13.88 14.32 -26.85
CA GLN A 322 14.76 15.44 -27.21
C GLN A 322 15.87 15.63 -26.16
N GLN A 323 15.57 15.49 -24.87
CA GLN A 323 16.57 15.55 -23.81
C GLN A 323 17.58 14.40 -23.91
N VAL A 324 17.11 13.17 -24.14
CA VAL A 324 17.99 12.01 -24.36
C VAL A 324 18.86 12.22 -25.60
N LYS A 325 18.28 12.73 -26.69
CA LYS A 325 18.99 13.05 -27.92
C LYS A 325 20.09 14.09 -27.70
N LEU A 326 19.80 15.17 -26.97
CA LEU A 326 20.78 16.20 -26.62
C LEU A 326 21.87 15.66 -25.70
N ALA A 327 21.53 14.85 -24.70
CA ALA A 327 22.52 14.25 -23.80
C ALA A 327 23.45 13.27 -24.53
N ALA A 328 22.92 12.46 -25.43
CA ALA A 328 23.70 11.56 -26.29
C ALA A 328 24.61 12.36 -27.23
N LEU A 329 24.08 13.41 -27.87
CA LEU A 329 24.86 14.31 -28.72
C LEU A 329 26.01 14.95 -27.94
N GLY A 330 25.76 15.46 -26.73
CA GLY A 330 26.80 16.06 -25.89
C GLY A 330 27.93 15.11 -25.53
N ARG A 331 27.63 13.86 -25.20
CA ARG A 331 28.65 12.82 -24.94
C ARG A 331 29.46 12.49 -26.18
N LEU A 332 28.80 12.32 -27.33
CA LEU A 332 29.47 12.04 -28.60
C LEU A 332 30.37 13.21 -29.03
N THR A 333 29.87 14.43 -28.93
CA THR A 333 30.63 15.65 -29.22
C THR A 333 31.83 15.79 -28.30
N ALA A 334 31.70 15.50 -27.01
CA ALA A 334 32.81 15.51 -26.05
C ALA A 334 33.92 14.53 -26.43
N ASN A 335 33.56 13.29 -26.74
CA ASN A 335 34.54 12.28 -27.13
C ASN A 335 35.24 12.67 -28.44
N ILE A 336 34.48 13.08 -29.47
CA ILE A 336 35.05 13.53 -30.75
C ILE A 336 35.96 14.75 -30.56
N ALA A 337 35.59 15.71 -29.71
CA ALA A 337 36.40 16.89 -29.45
C ALA A 337 37.77 16.53 -28.85
N HIS A 338 37.80 15.58 -27.91
CA HIS A 338 39.06 15.09 -27.35
C HIS A 338 39.89 14.34 -28.41
N GLU A 339 39.26 13.50 -29.24
CA GLU A 339 39.94 12.74 -30.29
C GLU A 339 40.46 13.62 -31.44
N VAL A 340 39.82 14.76 -31.72
CA VAL A 340 40.25 15.73 -32.75
C VAL A 340 41.30 16.70 -32.21
N ARG A 341 41.19 17.13 -30.94
CA ARG A 341 42.17 18.03 -30.31
C ARG A 341 43.56 17.41 -30.24
N ASN A 342 43.65 16.10 -30.02
CA ASN A 342 44.91 15.38 -29.93
C ASN A 342 45.76 15.47 -31.22
N PRO A 343 45.28 15.06 -32.41
CA PRO A 343 46.03 15.20 -33.65
C PRO A 343 46.27 16.66 -34.03
N LEU A 344 45.33 17.58 -33.76
CA LEU A 344 45.55 19.01 -33.97
C LEU A 344 46.72 19.53 -33.12
N SER A 345 46.83 19.11 -31.86
CA SER A 345 47.93 19.49 -30.97
C SER A 345 49.27 18.94 -31.49
N SER A 346 49.28 17.71 -31.98
CA SER A 346 50.48 17.11 -32.62
C SER A 346 50.89 17.84 -33.90
N ILE A 347 49.92 18.26 -34.73
CA ILE A 347 50.18 19.04 -35.95
C ILE A 347 50.73 20.42 -35.59
N SER A 348 50.17 21.09 -34.58
CA SER A 348 50.66 22.38 -34.09
C SER A 348 52.11 22.26 -33.64
N TYR A 349 52.40 21.30 -32.75
CA TYR A 349 53.73 21.09 -32.18
C TYR A 349 54.78 20.75 -33.25
N ALA A 350 54.46 19.85 -34.18
CA ALA A 350 55.35 19.53 -35.29
C ALA A 350 55.60 20.74 -36.20
N SER A 351 54.58 21.57 -36.43
CA SER A 351 54.71 22.78 -37.25
C SER A 351 55.53 23.87 -36.56
N GLU A 352 55.37 24.02 -35.23
CA GLU A 352 56.18 24.92 -34.40
C GLU A 352 57.66 24.51 -34.41
N LEU A 353 57.96 23.22 -34.19
CA LEU A 353 59.33 22.70 -34.25
C LEU A 353 59.99 22.89 -35.63
N LEU A 354 59.23 22.66 -36.70
CA LEU A 354 59.73 22.90 -38.06
C LEU A 354 59.96 24.38 -38.32
N GLN A 355 59.15 25.27 -37.74
CA GLN A 355 59.28 26.72 -37.91
C GLN A 355 60.55 27.26 -37.25
N GLU A 356 61.00 26.68 -36.13
CA GLU A 356 62.24 27.07 -35.44
C GLU A 356 63.52 26.82 -36.26
N VAL A 357 63.51 25.80 -37.12
CA VAL A 357 64.68 25.36 -37.88
C VAL A 357 64.64 25.85 -39.34
N GLN A 358 63.53 26.47 -39.76
CA GLN A 358 63.30 26.80 -41.17
C GLN A 358 63.86 28.17 -41.57
N THR A 359 64.75 28.20 -42.57
CA THR A 359 65.36 29.43 -43.10
C THR A 359 64.76 29.91 -44.42
N ASP A 360 63.98 29.09 -45.12
CA ASP A 360 63.28 29.47 -46.36
C ASP A 360 61.97 30.24 -46.06
N PRO A 361 61.82 31.51 -46.50
CA PRO A 361 60.62 32.32 -46.28
C PRO A 361 59.33 31.70 -46.83
N ALA A 362 59.40 30.94 -47.93
CA ALA A 362 58.23 30.31 -48.54
C ALA A 362 57.70 29.16 -47.67
N GLN A 363 58.60 28.36 -47.10
CA GLN A 363 58.27 27.25 -46.19
C GLN A 363 57.81 27.76 -44.82
N ALA A 364 58.42 28.83 -44.30
CA ALA A 364 57.95 29.50 -43.08
C ALA A 364 56.51 30.01 -43.22
N ARG A 365 56.14 30.54 -44.40
CA ARG A 365 54.77 30.98 -44.68
C ARG A 365 53.78 29.81 -44.74
N LEU A 366 54.17 28.65 -45.28
CA LEU A 366 53.34 27.45 -45.29
C LEU A 366 53.10 26.92 -43.87
N LEU A 367 54.14 26.88 -43.03
CA LEU A 367 54.02 26.50 -41.62
C LEU A 367 53.08 27.43 -40.85
N GLN A 368 53.16 28.74 -41.09
CA GLN A 368 52.24 29.71 -40.50
C GLN A 368 50.78 29.43 -40.90
N ILE A 369 50.52 29.09 -42.17
CA ILE A 369 49.18 28.73 -42.64
C ILE A 369 48.66 27.47 -41.92
N ILE A 370 49.52 26.47 -41.69
CA ILE A 370 49.15 25.25 -40.97
C ILE A 370 48.79 25.56 -39.51
N LEU A 371 49.60 26.39 -38.83
CA LEU A 371 49.34 26.82 -37.46
C LEU A 371 48.02 27.60 -37.35
N ASP A 372 47.79 28.55 -38.25
CA ASP A 372 46.55 29.34 -38.28
C ASP A 372 45.31 28.46 -38.48
N ASN A 373 45.39 27.46 -39.36
CA ASN A 373 44.30 26.50 -39.60
C ASN A 373 44.08 25.57 -38.42
N THR A 374 45.14 25.09 -37.77
CA THR A 374 45.07 24.26 -36.56
C THR A 374 44.42 25.03 -35.40
N ALA A 375 44.82 26.30 -35.20
CA ALA A 375 44.22 27.19 -34.21
C ALA A 375 42.74 27.50 -34.51
N ARG A 376 42.38 27.61 -35.79
CA ARG A 376 40.98 27.79 -36.22
C ARG A 376 40.15 26.54 -35.95
N LEU A 377 40.66 25.34 -36.25
CA LEU A 377 39.96 24.08 -35.99
C LEU A 377 39.77 23.83 -34.49
N ASN A 378 40.78 24.15 -33.67
CA ASN A 378 40.65 24.07 -32.21
C ASN A 378 39.53 24.96 -31.68
N ARG A 379 39.38 26.19 -32.21
CA ARG A 379 38.26 27.08 -31.86
C ARG A 379 36.91 26.48 -32.27
N ILE A 380 36.78 25.97 -33.49
CA ILE A 380 35.54 25.33 -33.96
C ILE A 380 35.16 24.14 -33.06
N VAL A 381 36.13 23.31 -32.67
CA VAL A 381 35.91 22.18 -31.75
C VAL A 381 35.43 22.67 -30.38
N GLN A 382 36.02 23.75 -29.85
CA GLN A 382 35.59 24.36 -28.59
C GLN A 382 34.18 24.95 -28.67
N ASP A 383 33.84 25.63 -29.77
CA ASP A 383 32.52 26.23 -29.97
C ASP A 383 31.43 25.15 -30.03
N VAL A 384 31.69 24.04 -30.74
CA VAL A 384 30.78 22.89 -30.83
C VAL A 384 30.60 22.20 -29.47
N MET A 385 31.64 22.18 -28.63
CA MET A 385 31.56 21.68 -27.26
C MET A 385 30.67 22.53 -26.35
N GLN A 386 30.67 23.85 -26.54
CA GLN A 386 29.85 24.76 -25.74
C GLN A 386 28.34 24.62 -26.02
N ILE A 387 27.95 24.23 -27.24
CA ILE A 387 26.54 24.04 -27.62
C ILE A 387 25.84 22.97 -26.75
N ASN A 388 26.57 21.95 -26.30
CA ASN A 388 26.00 20.82 -25.55
C ASN A 388 26.09 20.95 -24.03
N ARG A 389 26.85 21.94 -23.52
CA ARG A 389 27.03 22.12 -22.10
C ARG A 389 25.92 23.01 -21.57
N ARG A 390 24.85 22.41 -21.04
CA ARG A 390 23.92 23.10 -20.14
C ARG A 390 24.64 23.38 -18.82
N ASP A 391 25.50 24.39 -18.80
CA ASP A 391 25.89 24.98 -17.52
C ASP A 391 24.65 25.66 -16.95
N ARG A 392 24.35 25.41 -15.67
CA ARG A 392 23.26 26.09 -14.97
C ARG A 392 23.59 27.58 -14.97
N SER A 393 23.03 28.33 -15.91
CA SER A 393 23.29 29.76 -16.04
C SER A 393 22.86 30.47 -14.75
N HIS A 394 23.80 31.15 -14.10
CA HIS A 394 23.50 31.91 -12.90
C HIS A 394 23.19 33.35 -13.31
N ALA A 395 21.91 33.65 -13.48
CA ALA A 395 21.48 35.00 -13.80
C ALA A 395 21.77 35.94 -12.62
N GLU A 396 22.63 36.93 -12.85
CA GLU A 396 22.90 38.02 -11.92
C GLU A 396 22.45 39.36 -12.50
N ARG A 397 22.22 40.34 -11.64
CA ARG A 397 21.84 41.69 -12.05
C ARG A 397 23.09 42.44 -12.53
N ILE A 398 23.24 42.62 -13.84
CA ILE A 398 24.35 43.32 -14.48
C ILE A 398 23.93 44.77 -14.73
N VAL A 399 24.63 45.72 -14.10
CA VAL A 399 24.44 47.16 -14.32
C VAL A 399 25.25 47.59 -15.54
N LEU A 400 24.57 47.90 -16.66
CA LEU A 400 25.23 48.09 -17.96
C LEU A 400 26.10 49.36 -18.01
N SER A 401 25.75 50.40 -17.25
CA SER A 401 26.53 51.63 -17.16
C SER A 401 27.92 51.42 -16.57
N VAL A 402 28.15 50.35 -15.82
CA VAL A 402 29.46 49.96 -15.29
C VAL A 402 30.09 48.87 -16.16
N ALA A 403 29.32 47.85 -16.52
CA ALA A 403 29.86 46.67 -17.21
C ALA A 403 30.35 46.97 -18.64
N LEU A 404 29.58 47.75 -19.43
CA LEU A 404 29.90 47.97 -20.84
C LEU A 404 31.13 48.86 -21.08
N PRO A 405 31.36 49.96 -20.33
CA PRO A 405 32.60 50.72 -20.45
C PRO A 405 33.83 49.86 -20.19
N THR A 406 33.86 49.11 -19.07
CA THR A 406 34.97 48.23 -18.70
C THR A 406 35.20 47.13 -19.73
N PHE A 407 34.12 46.53 -20.24
CA PHE A 407 34.20 45.51 -21.31
C PHE A 407 34.83 46.08 -22.59
N LEU A 408 34.39 47.25 -23.04
CA LEU A 408 34.88 47.88 -24.26
C LEU A 408 36.33 48.38 -24.12
N ASP A 409 36.74 48.83 -22.92
CA ASP A 409 38.14 49.16 -22.62
C ASP A 409 39.04 47.92 -22.78
N GLY A 410 38.62 46.79 -22.21
CA GLY A 410 39.33 45.52 -22.35
C GLY A 410 39.38 45.03 -23.80
N LEU A 411 38.27 45.13 -24.54
CA LEU A 411 38.21 44.76 -25.95
C LEU A 411 39.14 45.63 -26.81
N ALA A 412 39.15 46.95 -26.59
CA ALA A 412 40.02 47.88 -27.30
C ALA A 412 41.51 47.56 -27.07
N GLN A 413 41.87 47.19 -25.84
CA GLN A 413 43.23 46.76 -25.48
C GLN A 413 43.64 45.47 -26.19
N VAL A 414 42.77 44.46 -26.19
CA VAL A 414 43.07 43.15 -26.80
C VAL A 414 43.16 43.23 -28.33
N GLU A 415 42.26 43.97 -28.98
CA GLU A 415 42.23 44.12 -30.44
C GLU A 415 43.15 45.26 -30.93
N GLN A 416 43.91 45.90 -30.03
CA GLN A 416 44.86 46.99 -30.31
C GLN A 416 44.27 48.15 -31.14
N VAL A 417 43.05 48.56 -30.78
CA VAL A 417 42.35 49.68 -31.43
C VAL A 417 42.07 50.81 -30.43
N SER A 418 41.90 52.04 -30.94
CA SER A 418 41.50 53.16 -30.08
C SER A 418 40.11 52.92 -29.48
N ARG A 419 39.94 53.29 -28.21
CA ARG A 419 38.64 53.22 -27.51
C ARG A 419 37.54 54.00 -28.22
N GLU A 420 37.92 55.04 -28.95
CA GLU A 420 37.02 55.90 -29.72
C GLU A 420 36.32 55.19 -30.88
N VAL A 421 36.80 54.02 -31.30
CA VAL A 421 36.15 53.21 -32.34
C VAL A 421 34.76 52.73 -31.89
N PHE A 422 34.55 52.60 -30.58
CA PHE A 422 33.30 52.13 -30.01
C PHE A 422 32.49 53.30 -29.42
N ALA A 423 31.28 53.53 -29.95
CA ALA A 423 30.31 54.45 -29.37
C ALA A 423 29.33 53.70 -28.47
N LEU A 424 28.98 54.27 -27.32
CA LEU A 424 28.10 53.67 -26.33
C LEU A 424 26.99 54.66 -25.95
N GLU A 425 25.74 54.27 -26.16
CA GLU A 425 24.56 55.05 -25.76
C GLU A 425 23.71 54.21 -24.80
N LEU A 426 23.62 54.67 -23.54
CA LEU A 426 22.91 53.97 -22.47
C LEU A 426 21.94 54.91 -21.73
N PRO A 427 20.72 54.44 -21.40
CA PRO A 427 19.86 55.10 -20.42
C PRO A 427 20.51 55.08 -19.02
N ALA A 428 20.21 56.09 -18.20
CA ALA A 428 20.80 56.25 -16.85
C ALA A 428 20.61 55.01 -15.95
N ASP A 429 19.48 54.31 -16.07
CA ASP A 429 19.14 53.11 -15.29
C ASP A 429 18.89 51.89 -16.20
N CYS A 430 19.92 51.41 -16.92
CA CYS A 430 19.85 50.19 -17.73
C CYS A 430 20.59 49.02 -17.02
N ALA A 431 19.84 47.99 -16.62
CA ALA A 431 20.36 46.76 -16.02
C ALA A 431 19.63 45.54 -16.59
N VAL A 432 20.33 44.41 -16.68
CA VAL A 432 19.78 43.14 -17.20
C VAL A 432 20.06 42.00 -16.21
N TYR A 433 19.17 41.01 -16.16
CA TYR A 433 19.42 39.75 -15.48
C TYR A 433 19.96 38.75 -16.51
N PHE A 434 21.24 38.44 -16.41
CA PHE A 434 21.91 37.53 -17.34
C PHE A 434 23.07 36.82 -16.65
N ASP A 435 23.50 35.69 -17.18
CA ASP A 435 24.76 35.09 -16.76
C ASP A 435 25.94 35.94 -17.25
N ARG A 436 26.77 36.45 -16.34
CA ARG A 436 27.82 37.41 -16.71
C ARG A 436 28.80 36.88 -17.77
N GLY A 437 29.20 35.62 -17.66
CA GLY A 437 30.12 35.00 -18.61
C GLY A 437 29.49 34.91 -20.00
N HIS A 438 28.24 34.42 -20.09
CA HIS A 438 27.53 34.38 -21.37
C HIS A 438 27.26 35.77 -21.95
N PHE A 439 26.95 36.77 -21.11
CA PHE A 439 26.73 38.14 -21.55
C PHE A 439 27.98 38.74 -22.20
N GLU A 440 29.13 38.62 -21.53
CA GLU A 440 30.42 39.07 -22.06
C GLU A 440 30.80 38.31 -23.33
N GLN A 441 30.55 36.99 -23.41
CA GLN A 441 30.83 36.18 -24.60
C GLN A 441 30.00 36.61 -25.82
N VAL A 442 28.69 36.86 -25.65
CA VAL A 442 27.83 37.35 -26.73
C VAL A 442 28.34 38.70 -27.23
N LEU A 443 28.60 39.64 -26.32
CA LEU A 443 29.11 40.96 -26.66
C LEU A 443 30.48 40.87 -27.36
N TRP A 444 31.37 39.99 -26.91
CA TRP A 444 32.67 39.76 -27.53
C TRP A 444 32.53 39.32 -28.97
N ASN A 445 31.70 38.31 -29.21
CA ASN A 445 31.46 37.77 -30.56
C ASN A 445 30.86 38.82 -31.49
N LEU A 446 29.87 39.58 -31.03
CA LEU A 446 29.21 40.61 -31.82
C LEU A 446 30.15 41.79 -32.11
N CYS A 447 30.81 42.34 -31.07
CA CYS A 447 31.70 43.51 -31.22
C CYS A 447 32.93 43.17 -32.06
N ARG A 448 33.50 41.97 -31.91
CA ARG A 448 34.63 41.52 -32.72
C ARG A 448 34.26 41.32 -34.19
N ASN A 449 33.07 40.76 -34.46
CA ASN A 449 32.54 40.69 -35.82
C ASN A 449 32.32 42.08 -36.40
N ALA A 450 31.70 42.99 -35.64
CA ALA A 450 31.50 44.37 -36.09
C ALA A 450 32.83 45.06 -36.39
N LEU A 451 33.83 44.95 -35.49
CA LEU A 451 35.14 45.55 -35.67
C LEU A 451 35.86 45.01 -36.91
N ARG A 452 35.79 43.69 -37.15
CA ARG A 452 36.42 43.01 -38.29
C ARG A 452 35.92 43.53 -39.63
N TYR A 453 34.63 43.84 -39.73
CA TYR A 453 33.99 44.31 -40.96
C TYR A 453 33.75 45.82 -40.99
N SER A 454 34.33 46.57 -40.04
CA SER A 454 34.21 48.03 -39.98
C SER A 454 35.42 48.75 -40.59
N HIS A 455 35.27 50.06 -40.82
CA HIS A 455 36.36 50.94 -41.23
C HIS A 455 37.31 51.34 -40.07
N LYS A 456 37.07 50.85 -38.84
CA LYS A 456 37.88 51.12 -37.63
C LYS A 456 38.13 52.60 -37.33
N GLN A 457 37.22 53.47 -37.75
CA GLN A 457 37.20 54.90 -37.42
C GLN A 457 36.39 55.16 -36.15
N LYS A 458 36.46 56.40 -35.63
CA LYS A 458 35.69 56.83 -34.47
C LYS A 458 34.19 56.52 -34.63
N GLY A 459 33.61 55.81 -33.67
CA GLY A 459 32.20 55.43 -33.65
C GLY A 459 31.78 54.39 -34.69
N SER A 460 32.72 53.64 -35.27
CA SER A 460 32.42 52.58 -36.26
C SER A 460 31.61 51.42 -35.69
N VAL A 461 31.73 51.15 -34.39
CA VAL A 461 30.93 50.12 -33.70
C VAL A 461 30.07 50.82 -32.65
N GLN A 462 28.74 50.70 -32.76
CA GLN A 462 27.80 51.42 -31.89
C GLN A 462 26.98 50.44 -31.05
N LEU A 463 27.01 50.61 -29.72
CA LEU A 463 26.20 49.85 -28.78
C LEU A 463 25.12 50.77 -28.19
N ARG A 464 23.85 50.41 -28.37
CA ARG A 464 22.70 51.19 -27.88
C ARG A 464 21.77 50.31 -27.03
N CYS A 465 21.48 50.73 -25.78
CA CYS A 465 20.40 50.13 -24.97
C CYS A 465 19.10 50.91 -25.24
N LEU A 466 18.12 50.28 -25.89
CA LEU A 466 16.78 50.85 -26.11
C LEU A 466 15.79 50.15 -25.16
N ARG A 467 14.91 50.92 -24.50
CA ARG A 467 13.76 50.32 -23.79
C ARG A 467 12.77 49.81 -24.84
N ALA A 468 12.36 48.55 -24.72
CA ALA A 468 11.26 48.03 -25.52
C ALA A 468 10.01 48.88 -25.22
N ALA A 469 9.41 49.48 -26.25
CA ALA A 469 8.07 50.06 -26.12
C ALA A 469 7.13 48.90 -25.77
N GLN A 470 6.45 49.00 -24.62
CA GLN A 470 5.45 48.02 -24.19
C GLN A 470 4.20 48.11 -25.04
#